data_AF-A0A2H0QPN5-F1
#
_entry.id   AF-A0A2H0QPN5-F1
#
_cell.length_a   1.000
_cell.length_b   1.000
_cell.length_c   1.000
_cell.angle_alpha   90.00
_cell.angle_beta   90.00
_cell.angle_gamma   90.00
#
_symmetry.space_group_name_H-M   'P 1'
#
loop_
_entity.id
_entity.type
_entity.pdbx_description
1 polymer ?
#
loop_
_entity_poly.entity_id
_entity_poly.type
_entity_poly.pdbx_seq_one_letter_code
_entity_poly.pdbx_strand_id
1 'polypeptide(L)'
;MKMIILIITAMIINISPILAQETGQTPTPKERWQQLSPEQKDKIRNRYKKWKELSPEKREELKNKFKKFKELPPEKRERALENFERFKKLSPERQAIIKKRMNKWKSLSAEERKKRLDKLKDRHEKRKKMMKEQRSKRDEKRKDRKERRRNR
;
A
#
# COMPACT_ATOMS: atom_id res chain seq x y z
N MET A 1 1.69 -12.79 -6.70
CA MET A 1 1.59 -11.36 -6.27
C MET A 1 2.85 -10.54 -6.55
N LYS A 2 4.07 -11.05 -6.31
CA LYS A 2 5.33 -10.36 -6.66
C LYS A 2 5.40 -9.96 -8.15
N MET A 3 4.87 -10.79 -9.06
CA MET A 3 4.83 -10.51 -10.51
C MET A 3 3.67 -9.59 -10.95
N ILE A 4 2.61 -9.46 -10.15
CA ILE A 4 1.36 -8.81 -10.56
C ILE A 4 1.52 -7.28 -10.58
N ILE A 5 2.15 -6.73 -9.55
CA ILE A 5 2.46 -5.31 -9.49
C ILE A 5 3.62 -5.01 -10.43
N LEU A 6 4.65 -5.86 -10.51
CA LEU A 6 5.81 -5.64 -11.39
C LEU A 6 5.49 -5.65 -12.90
N ILE A 7 4.49 -6.40 -13.37
CA ILE A 7 4.09 -6.39 -14.79
C ILE A 7 3.29 -5.11 -15.11
N ILE A 8 2.48 -4.64 -14.17
CA ILE A 8 1.65 -3.44 -14.32
C ILE A 8 2.47 -2.16 -14.13
N THR A 9 3.34 -2.09 -13.13
CA THR A 9 4.29 -0.98 -12.93
C THR A 9 5.39 -0.98 -13.98
N ALA A 10 5.57 -2.03 -14.77
CA ALA A 10 6.45 -2.01 -15.94
C ALA A 10 5.82 -1.35 -17.16
N MET A 11 4.48 -1.37 -17.26
CA MET A 11 3.75 -0.66 -18.31
C MET A 11 3.59 0.83 -17.98
N ILE A 12 3.65 1.20 -16.70
CA ILE A 12 3.82 2.59 -16.27
C ILE A 12 5.32 2.81 -16.07
N ILE A 13 5.99 3.11 -17.16
CA ILE A 13 7.31 3.74 -17.23
C ILE A 13 7.48 4.66 -16.00
N ASN A 14 8.31 4.23 -15.04
CA ASN A 14 8.91 5.14 -14.07
C ASN A 14 9.95 5.95 -14.83
N ILE A 15 9.52 7.04 -15.43
CA ILE A 15 10.38 8.17 -15.75
C ILE A 15 9.61 9.35 -15.19
N SER A 16 10.05 9.86 -14.05
CA SER A 16 9.61 11.15 -13.54
C SER A 16 9.69 12.16 -14.68
N PRO A 17 8.66 12.99 -14.92
CA PRO A 17 8.82 14.13 -15.82
C PRO A 17 9.66 15.17 -15.07
N ILE A 18 10.98 14.95 -14.98
CA ILE A 18 11.90 15.95 -14.39
C ILE A 18 12.41 16.93 -15.46
N LEU A 19 12.11 16.74 -16.74
CA LEU A 19 12.52 17.67 -17.81
C LEU A 19 11.44 17.87 -18.89
N ALA A 20 10.16 17.93 -18.50
CA ALA A 20 9.08 18.22 -19.44
C ALA A 20 8.26 19.43 -19.02
N GLN A 21 8.95 20.50 -18.63
CA GLN A 21 8.52 21.86 -18.97
C GLN A 21 9.24 22.17 -20.29
N GLU A 22 8.51 22.19 -21.42
CA GLU A 22 8.66 23.16 -22.54
C GLU A 22 8.09 22.72 -23.91
N THR A 23 7.83 21.44 -24.22
CA THR A 23 7.41 21.08 -25.61
C THR A 23 6.02 20.46 -25.79
N GLY A 24 5.27 20.17 -24.72
CA GLY A 24 3.88 19.65 -24.83
C GLY A 24 3.73 18.28 -25.54
N GLN A 25 4.79 17.72 -26.09
CA GLN A 25 4.78 16.46 -26.82
C GLN A 25 5.22 15.32 -25.90
N THR A 26 4.29 14.44 -25.57
CA THR A 26 4.65 13.18 -24.92
C THR A 26 5.24 12.25 -25.98
N PRO A 27 6.44 11.68 -25.80
CA PRO A 27 7.02 10.77 -26.78
C PRO A 27 6.07 9.60 -27.04
N THR A 28 5.93 9.21 -28.29
CA THR A 28 5.12 8.08 -28.73
C THR A 28 5.66 6.77 -28.12
N PRO A 29 4.84 5.70 -28.02
CA PRO A 29 5.32 4.41 -27.53
C PRO A 29 6.55 3.87 -28.29
N LYS A 30 6.65 4.16 -29.60
CA LYS A 30 7.78 3.78 -30.45
C LYS A 30 9.06 4.53 -30.07
N GLU A 31 8.99 5.84 -29.90
CA GLU A 31 10.13 6.67 -29.47
C GLU A 31 10.60 6.29 -28.07
N ARG A 32 9.66 6.05 -27.14
CA ARG A 32 10.00 5.55 -25.79
C ARG A 32 10.74 4.22 -25.84
N TRP A 33 10.32 3.31 -26.74
CA TRP A 33 10.99 2.02 -26.91
C TRP A 33 12.42 2.19 -27.44
N GLN A 34 12.63 3.11 -28.39
CA GLN A 34 13.96 3.38 -28.95
C GLN A 34 14.92 3.91 -27.88
N GLN A 35 14.44 4.76 -26.97
CA GLN A 35 15.21 5.34 -25.85
C GLN A 35 15.61 4.35 -24.75
N LEU A 36 15.08 3.11 -24.74
CA LEU A 36 15.43 2.12 -23.73
C LEU A 36 16.79 1.47 -24.01
N SER A 37 17.58 1.29 -22.95
CA SER A 37 18.79 0.46 -22.97
C SER A 37 18.47 -1.01 -23.35
N PRO A 38 19.45 -1.75 -23.90
CA PRO A 38 19.28 -3.18 -24.19
C PRO A 38 18.76 -3.98 -22.99
N GLU A 39 19.28 -3.73 -21.78
CA GLU A 39 18.88 -4.41 -20.55
C GLU A 39 17.42 -4.11 -20.16
N GLN A 40 16.96 -2.88 -20.39
CA GLN A 40 15.57 -2.51 -20.17
C GLN A 40 14.64 -3.18 -21.18
N LYS A 41 15.04 -3.21 -22.46
CA LYS A 41 14.29 -3.90 -23.52
C LYS A 41 14.15 -5.39 -23.19
N ASP A 42 15.22 -6.04 -22.72
CA ASP A 42 15.19 -7.45 -22.35
C ASP A 42 14.35 -7.73 -21.10
N LYS A 43 14.40 -6.87 -20.09
CA LYS A 43 13.48 -6.95 -18.94
C LYS A 43 12.02 -6.87 -19.38
N ILE A 44 11.69 -6.00 -20.34
CA ILE A 44 10.32 -5.88 -20.85
C ILE A 44 9.93 -7.10 -21.68
N ARG A 45 10.79 -7.58 -22.59
CA ARG A 45 10.57 -8.81 -23.36
C ARG A 45 10.31 -10.00 -22.45
N ASN A 46 11.11 -10.17 -21.40
CA ASN A 46 10.96 -11.26 -20.42
C ASN A 46 9.63 -11.17 -19.65
N ARG A 47 9.21 -9.96 -19.27
CA ARG A 47 7.89 -9.75 -18.62
C ARG A 47 6.75 -10.05 -19.59
N TYR A 48 6.89 -9.65 -20.85
CA TYR A 48 5.89 -9.90 -21.89
C TYR A 48 5.74 -11.38 -22.21
N LYS A 49 6.85 -12.14 -22.29
CA LYS A 49 6.83 -13.60 -22.44
C LYS A 49 6.04 -14.25 -21.30
N LYS A 50 6.37 -13.90 -20.05
CA LYS A 50 5.63 -14.39 -18.87
C LYS A 50 4.15 -14.02 -18.88
N TRP A 51 3.80 -12.84 -19.41
CA TRP A 51 2.40 -12.44 -19.58
C TRP A 51 1.68 -13.29 -20.64
N LYS A 52 2.35 -13.58 -21.77
CA LYS A 52 1.84 -14.49 -22.81
C LYS A 52 1.70 -15.93 -22.31
N GLU A 53 2.49 -16.35 -21.33
CA GLU A 53 2.35 -17.69 -20.72
C GLU A 53 1.16 -17.78 -19.75
N LEU A 54 0.57 -16.65 -19.31
CA LEU A 54 -0.61 -16.68 -18.45
C LEU A 54 -1.84 -17.16 -19.22
N SER A 55 -2.70 -17.92 -18.54
CA SER A 55 -4.02 -18.29 -19.08
C SER A 55 -4.89 -17.04 -19.33
N PRO A 56 -5.85 -17.11 -20.27
CA PRO A 56 -6.76 -16.00 -20.56
C PRO A 56 -7.46 -15.46 -19.30
N GLU A 57 -7.92 -16.33 -18.42
CA GLU A 57 -8.61 -15.97 -17.16
C GLU A 57 -7.67 -15.21 -16.23
N LYS A 58 -6.40 -15.64 -16.13
CA LYS A 58 -5.39 -14.92 -15.34
C LYS A 58 -5.06 -13.56 -15.93
N ARG A 59 -4.97 -13.43 -17.24
CA ARG A 59 -4.78 -12.11 -17.87
C ARG A 59 -5.94 -11.19 -17.56
N GLU A 60 -7.17 -11.69 -17.64
CA GLU A 60 -8.37 -10.90 -17.38
C GLU A 60 -8.51 -10.51 -15.90
N GLU A 61 -8.19 -11.42 -14.97
CA GLU A 61 -8.10 -11.13 -13.54
C GLU A 61 -7.12 -9.96 -13.26
N LEU A 62 -5.99 -9.95 -13.96
CA LEU A 62 -4.95 -8.92 -13.79
C LEU A 62 -5.36 -7.59 -14.41
N LYS A 63 -5.98 -7.60 -15.59
CA LYS A 63 -6.55 -6.39 -16.21
C LYS A 63 -7.58 -5.73 -15.30
N ASN A 64 -8.50 -6.51 -14.73
CA ASN A 64 -9.51 -6.01 -13.82
C ASN A 64 -8.92 -5.43 -12.53
N LYS A 65 -7.89 -6.07 -11.97
CA LYS A 65 -7.15 -5.52 -10.82
C LYS A 65 -6.44 -4.22 -11.18
N PHE A 66 -5.87 -4.13 -12.38
CA PHE A 66 -5.22 -2.91 -12.83
C PHE A 66 -6.20 -1.76 -13.00
N LYS A 67 -7.35 -2.01 -13.64
CA LYS A 67 -8.41 -1.00 -13.81
C LYS A 67 -8.82 -0.41 -12.46
N LYS A 68 -9.13 -1.28 -11.48
CA LYS A 68 -9.45 -0.86 -10.11
C LYS A 68 -8.34 -0.06 -9.44
N PHE A 69 -7.06 -0.41 -9.69
CA PHE A 69 -5.94 0.36 -9.17
C PHE A 69 -5.84 1.74 -9.83
N LYS A 70 -6.07 1.85 -11.14
CA LYS A 70 -6.03 3.13 -11.88
C LYS A 70 -7.16 4.07 -11.46
N GLU A 71 -8.32 3.52 -11.12
CA GLU A 71 -9.48 4.26 -10.59
C GLU A 71 -9.28 4.79 -9.17
N LEU A 72 -8.24 4.35 -8.45
CA LEU A 72 -7.95 4.89 -7.12
C LEU A 72 -7.48 6.35 -7.23
N PRO A 73 -7.94 7.24 -6.31
CA PRO A 73 -7.36 8.56 -6.11
C PRO A 73 -5.83 8.50 -5.99
N PRO A 74 -5.10 9.52 -6.50
CA PRO A 74 -3.63 9.52 -6.53
C PRO A 74 -3.00 9.22 -5.17
N GLU A 75 -3.48 9.84 -4.10
CA GLU A 75 -3.03 9.60 -2.73
C GLU A 75 -3.19 8.13 -2.28
N LYS A 76 -4.31 7.50 -2.67
CA LYS A 76 -4.55 6.09 -2.35
C LYS A 76 -3.65 5.17 -3.16
N ARG A 77 -3.32 5.53 -4.40
CA ARG A 77 -2.36 4.80 -5.25
C ARG A 77 -0.97 4.85 -4.64
N GLU A 78 -0.51 6.04 -4.26
CA GLU A 78 0.79 6.24 -3.63
C GLU A 78 0.91 5.43 -2.34
N ARG A 79 -0.09 5.54 -1.45
CA ARG A 79 -0.10 4.76 -0.21
C ARG A 79 -0.09 3.25 -0.45
N ALA A 80 -0.77 2.77 -1.50
CA ALA A 80 -0.73 1.36 -1.86
C ALA A 80 0.66 0.92 -2.33
N LEU A 81 1.34 1.76 -3.12
CA LEU A 81 2.72 1.51 -3.58
C LEU A 81 3.71 1.53 -2.41
N GLU A 82 3.62 2.50 -1.50
CA GLU A 82 4.45 2.55 -0.30
C GLU A 82 4.29 1.29 0.56
N ASN A 83 3.04 0.88 0.81
CA ASN A 83 2.75 -0.32 1.60
C ASN A 83 3.34 -1.58 0.94
N PHE A 84 3.32 -1.64 -0.40
CA PHE A 84 3.92 -2.73 -1.14
C PHE A 84 5.44 -2.75 -1.03
N GLU A 85 6.10 -1.59 -1.13
CA GLU A 85 7.55 -1.49 -0.97
C GLU A 85 7.98 -1.84 0.47
N ARG A 86 7.24 -1.37 1.48
CA ARG A 86 7.45 -1.77 2.88
C ARG A 86 7.33 -3.29 3.03
N PHE A 87 6.31 -3.90 2.43
CA PHE A 87 6.11 -5.35 2.47
C PHE A 87 7.26 -6.12 1.81
N LYS A 88 7.80 -5.63 0.68
CA LYS A 88 8.93 -6.27 0.00
C LYS A 88 10.21 -6.26 0.82
N LYS A 89 10.41 -5.23 1.64
CA LYS A 89 11.57 -5.10 2.54
C LYS A 89 11.47 -6.01 3.79
N LEU A 90 10.31 -6.62 4.06
CA LEU A 90 10.14 -7.54 5.20
C LEU A 90 10.84 -8.87 4.94
N SER A 91 11.28 -9.53 6.03
CA SER A 91 11.80 -10.90 5.98
C SER A 91 10.79 -11.88 5.35
N PRO A 92 11.25 -12.96 4.70
CA PRO A 92 10.37 -13.96 4.09
C PRO A 92 9.31 -14.52 5.06
N GLU A 93 9.69 -14.76 6.32
CA GLU A 93 8.80 -15.22 7.38
C GLU A 93 7.68 -14.21 7.67
N ARG A 94 8.04 -12.93 7.85
CA ARG A 94 7.05 -11.86 8.05
C ARG A 94 6.14 -11.71 6.83
N GLN A 95 6.69 -11.83 5.62
CA GLN A 95 5.89 -11.84 4.40
C GLN A 95 4.87 -12.99 4.41
N ALA A 96 5.27 -14.19 4.84
CA ALA A 96 4.39 -15.35 4.94
C ALA A 96 3.26 -15.13 5.94
N ILE A 97 3.56 -14.60 7.13
CA ILE A 97 2.57 -14.28 8.16
C ILE A 97 1.52 -13.29 7.63
N ILE A 98 1.97 -12.21 6.99
CA ILE A 98 1.06 -11.19 6.43
C ILE A 98 0.20 -11.80 5.31
N LYS A 99 0.78 -12.59 4.40
CA LYS A 99 0.02 -13.30 3.37
C LYS A 99 -1.05 -14.21 3.97
N LYS A 100 -0.70 -15.00 5.00
CA LYS A 100 -1.64 -15.89 5.70
C LYS A 100 -2.80 -15.11 6.31
N ARG A 101 -2.50 -14.00 7.00
CA ARG A 101 -3.53 -13.09 7.56
C ARG A 101 -4.42 -12.50 6.47
N MET A 102 -3.84 -12.04 5.37
CA MET A 102 -4.60 -11.46 4.25
C MET A 102 -5.49 -12.51 3.57
N ASN A 103 -5.00 -13.73 3.36
CA ASN A 103 -5.80 -14.81 2.78
C ASN A 103 -6.97 -15.17 3.70
N LYS A 104 -6.71 -15.30 5.01
CA LYS A 104 -7.77 -15.49 6.00
C LYS A 104 -8.80 -14.35 5.96
N TRP A 105 -8.36 -13.10 5.82
CA TRP A 105 -9.29 -11.97 5.71
C TRP A 105 -10.15 -12.04 4.45
N LYS A 106 -9.57 -12.42 3.31
CA LYS A 106 -10.26 -12.58 2.03
C LYS A 106 -11.25 -13.73 2.01
N SER A 107 -11.06 -14.76 2.85
CA SER A 107 -12.02 -15.86 2.96
C SER A 107 -13.20 -15.55 3.88
N LEU A 108 -13.13 -14.51 4.72
CA LEU A 108 -14.25 -14.11 5.59
C LEU A 108 -15.42 -13.54 4.79
N SER A 109 -16.64 -13.76 5.27
CA SER A 109 -17.85 -13.13 4.74
C SER A 109 -17.85 -11.61 5.01
N ALA A 110 -18.71 -10.87 4.31
CA ALA A 110 -18.85 -9.43 4.53
C ALA A 110 -19.28 -9.10 5.97
N GLU A 111 -20.20 -9.89 6.54
CA GLU A 111 -20.68 -9.72 7.91
C GLU A 111 -19.59 -10.00 8.94
N GLU A 112 -18.82 -11.07 8.75
CA GLU A 112 -17.71 -11.40 9.65
C GLU A 112 -16.63 -10.32 9.64
N ARG A 113 -16.32 -9.75 8.46
CA ARG A 113 -15.41 -8.62 8.33
C ARG A 113 -15.94 -7.40 9.08
N LYS A 114 -17.23 -7.07 8.92
CA LYS A 114 -17.88 -5.95 9.61
C LYS A 114 -17.80 -6.11 11.12
N LYS A 115 -18.22 -7.26 11.65
CA LYS A 115 -18.16 -7.58 13.09
C LYS A 115 -16.74 -7.46 13.66
N ARG A 116 -15.72 -7.90 12.92
CA ARG A 116 -14.31 -7.73 13.34
C ARG A 116 -13.89 -6.27 13.36
N LEU A 117 -14.27 -5.48 12.35
CA LEU A 117 -13.95 -4.05 12.30
C LEU A 117 -14.62 -3.29 13.45
N ASP A 118 -15.88 -3.58 13.73
CA ASP A 118 -16.61 -2.94 14.83
C ASP A 118 -15.96 -3.26 16.18
N LYS A 119 -15.60 -4.53 16.42
CA LYS A 119 -14.86 -4.94 17.61
C LYS A 119 -13.49 -4.23 17.74
N LEU A 120 -12.82 -3.96 16.63
CA LEU A 120 -11.56 -3.22 16.62
C LEU A 120 -11.77 -1.73 16.94
N LYS A 121 -12.82 -1.11 16.40
CA LYS A 121 -13.21 0.27 16.70
C LYS A 121 -13.55 0.43 18.18
N ASP A 122 -14.38 -0.45 18.72
CA ASP A 122 -14.76 -0.43 20.15
C ASP A 122 -13.55 -0.54 21.06
N ARG A 123 -12.61 -1.44 20.73
CA ARG A 123 -11.36 -1.60 21.49
C ARG A 123 -10.53 -0.33 21.43
N HIS A 124 -10.44 0.30 20.26
CA HIS A 124 -9.71 1.54 20.09
C HIS A 124 -10.31 2.67 20.93
N GLU A 125 -11.64 2.83 20.92
CA GLU A 125 -12.33 3.84 21.72
C GLU A 125 -12.19 3.60 23.23
N LYS A 126 -12.35 2.36 23.69
CA LYS A 126 -12.11 2.00 25.10
C LYS A 126 -10.69 2.36 25.53
N ARG A 127 -9.69 2.02 24.69
CA ARG A 127 -8.29 2.36 24.96
C ARG A 127 -8.07 3.87 25.00
N LYS A 128 -8.66 4.63 24.07
CA LYS A 128 -8.57 6.09 24.02
C LYS A 128 -9.15 6.74 25.28
N LYS A 129 -10.33 6.28 25.73
CA LYS A 129 -10.95 6.74 26.98
C LYS A 129 -10.07 6.45 28.19
N MET A 130 -9.56 5.22 28.30
CA MET A 130 -8.64 4.84 29.38
C MET A 130 -7.39 5.71 29.41
N MET A 131 -6.78 5.97 28.25
CA MET A 131 -5.60 6.84 28.17
C MET A 131 -5.91 8.28 28.59
N LYS A 132 -7.09 8.81 28.23
CA LYS A 132 -7.54 10.15 28.66
C LYS A 132 -7.74 10.21 30.18
N GLU A 133 -8.36 9.19 30.76
CA GLU A 133 -8.58 9.09 32.20
C GLU A 133 -7.25 9.00 32.96
N GLN A 134 -6.32 8.14 32.51
CA GLN A 134 -4.99 8.04 33.11
C GLN A 134 -4.21 9.35 33.04
N ARG A 135 -4.36 10.10 31.94
CA ARG A 135 -3.75 11.43 31.80
C ARG A 135 -4.35 12.41 32.81
N SER A 136 -5.67 12.45 32.94
CA SER A 136 -6.36 13.30 33.93
C SER A 136 -5.90 13.01 35.35
N LYS A 137 -5.86 11.73 35.76
CA LYS A 137 -5.39 11.31 37.09
C LYS A 137 -3.94 11.74 37.36
N ARG A 138 -3.10 11.71 36.33
CA ARG A 138 -1.70 12.14 36.44
C ARG A 138 -1.59 13.65 36.60
N ASP A 139 -2.37 14.39 35.85
CA ASP A 139 -2.40 15.86 35.91
C ASP A 139 -2.94 16.35 37.26
N GLU A 140 -3.95 15.67 37.82
CA GLU A 140 -4.49 15.92 39.16
C GLU A 140 -3.45 15.67 40.25
N LYS A 141 -2.79 14.50 40.24
CA LYS A 141 -1.66 14.20 41.15
C LYS A 141 -0.53 15.24 41.04
N ARG A 142 -0.28 15.77 39.84
CA ARG A 142 0.73 16.81 39.62
C ARG A 142 0.30 18.14 40.24
N LYS A 143 -0.99 18.49 40.19
CA LYS A 143 -1.53 19.69 40.83
C LYS A 143 -1.45 19.59 42.37
N ASP A 144 -1.94 18.49 42.95
CA ASP A 144 -1.87 18.22 44.39
C ASP A 144 -0.42 18.32 44.92
N ARG A 145 0.55 17.70 44.23
CA ARG A 145 1.98 17.84 44.59
C ARG A 145 2.49 19.27 44.56
N LYS A 146 2.02 20.11 43.62
CA LYS A 146 2.41 21.52 43.55
C LYS A 146 1.78 22.34 44.66
N GLU A 147 0.53 22.06 45.00
CA GLU A 147 -0.20 22.71 46.08
C GLU A 147 0.40 22.41 47.45
N ARG A 148 0.73 21.14 47.73
CA ARG A 148 1.46 20.75 48.95
C ARG A 148 2.82 21.42 49.11
N ARG A 149 3.47 21.78 47.99
CA ARG A 149 4.74 22.53 47.99
C ARG A 149 4.53 24.03 48.22
N ARG A 150 3.36 24.58 47.91
CA ARG A 150 3.04 26.00 48.14
C ARG A 150 2.60 26.27 49.58
N ASN A 151 1.99 25.27 50.23
CA ASN A 151 1.47 25.39 51.59
C ASN A 151 2.48 24.90 52.67
N ARG A 152 3.74 24.68 52.30
CA ARG A 152 4.87 24.39 53.21
C ARG A 152 5.79 25.59 53.23
#